data_AF-A0A0N4XUV6-F1
#
_entry.id   AF-A0A0N4XUV6-F1
#
_cell.length_a   1.000
_cell.length_b   1.000
_cell.length_c   1.000
_cell.angle_alpha   90.00
_cell.angle_beta   90.00
_cell.angle_gamma   90.00
#
_symmetry.space_group_name_H-M   'P 1'
#
loop_
_entity.id
_entity.type
_entity.pdbx_description
1 polymer ?
#
loop_
_entity_poly.entity_id
_entity_poly.type
_entity_poly.pdbx_seq_one_letter_code
_entity_poly.pdbx_strand_id
1 'polypeptide(L)'
;MGIVVDDLRYIRKYILKHLENGLWKIGILYDGEHIRGSPFSCQVFDAGLVQVYGLDVGLVGQELKFNVNATEAGRGHLEVCSPFG
;
A
#
# COMPACT_ATOMS: atom_id res chain seq x y z
N MET A 1 8.03 6.75 -13.06
CA MET A 1 8.15 7.81 -12.04
C MET A 1 9.62 7.90 -11.63
N GLY A 2 10.24 9.06 -11.85
CA GLY A 2 11.68 9.24 -11.67
C GLY A 2 11.98 10.30 -10.62
N ILE A 3 13.02 10.09 -9.81
CA ILE A 3 13.65 11.13 -9.01
C ILE A 3 14.82 11.63 -9.85
N VAL A 4 14.76 12.89 -10.29
CA VAL A 4 15.89 13.56 -10.94
C VAL A 4 16.79 14.08 -9.83
N VAL A 5 18.04 13.60 -9.79
CA VAL A 5 19.07 14.07 -8.87
C VAL A 5 19.95 15.03 -9.68
N ASP A 6 19.63 16.32 -9.62
CA ASP A 6 20.54 17.37 -10.09
C ASP A 6 21.47 17.79 -8.95
N ASP A 7 22.77 17.80 -9.26
CA ASP A 7 23.87 18.37 -8.49
C ASP A 7 23.91 18.06 -6.99
N LEU A 8 24.60 16.95 -6.68
CA LEU A 8 25.32 16.59 -5.45
C LEU A 8 24.69 16.77 -4.05
N ARG A 9 23.49 17.34 -3.85
CA ARG A 9 22.93 17.53 -2.49
C ARG A 9 21.41 17.44 -2.31
N TYR A 10 20.62 17.18 -3.34
CA TYR A 10 19.15 17.21 -3.17
C TYR A 10 18.46 15.91 -3.59
N ILE A 11 18.07 15.11 -2.59
CA ILE A 11 17.02 14.09 -2.76
C ILE A 11 15.67 14.81 -2.64
N ARG A 12 15.04 15.16 -3.77
CA ARG A 12 13.63 15.62 -3.73
C ARG A 12 12.71 14.41 -3.63
N LYS A 13 12.06 14.26 -2.48
CA LYS A 13 11.02 13.25 -2.25
C LYS A 13 9.73 13.68 -2.95
N TYR A 14 9.48 13.15 -4.15
CA TYR A 14 8.17 13.28 -4.80
C TYR A 14 7.22 12.24 -4.21
N ILE A 15 6.44 12.62 -3.19
CA ILE A 15 5.32 11.81 -2.71
C ILE A 15 4.14 12.09 -3.65
N LEU A 16 3.85 11.17 -4.57
CA LEU A 16 2.59 11.22 -5.30
C LEU A 16 1.46 10.89 -4.33
N LYS A 17 0.46 11.79 -4.25
CA LYS A 17 -0.71 11.63 -3.37
C LYS A 17 -1.65 10.48 -3.79
N HIS A 18 -1.45 9.88 -4.96
CA HIS A 18 -2.34 8.89 -5.57
C HIS A 18 -1.53 7.77 -6.21
N LEU A 19 -0.89 6.94 -5.38
CA LEU A 19 -0.29 5.70 -5.86
C LEU A 19 -1.29 4.57 -5.65
N GLU A 20 -1.55 3.82 -6.71
CA GLU A 20 -2.31 2.57 -6.62
C GLU A 20 -1.47 1.49 -5.92
N ASN A 21 -2.15 0.57 -5.26
CA ASN A 21 -1.52 -0.61 -4.66
C ASN A 21 -0.81 -1.43 -5.74
N GLY A 22 0.42 -1.89 -5.47
CA GLY A 22 1.15 -2.70 -6.44
C GLY A 22 2.67 -2.54 -6.41
N LEU A 23 3.32 -3.16 -7.40
CA LEU A 23 4.77 -3.07 -7.57
C LEU A 23 5.11 -1.89 -8.49
N TRP A 24 5.85 -0.94 -7.94
CA TRP A 24 6.31 0.25 -8.63
C TRP A 24 7.82 0.21 -8.87
N LYS A 25 8.25 0.84 -9.96
CA LYS A 25 9.67 1.08 -10.26
C LYS A 25 10.02 2.55 -10.13
N ILE A 26 11.02 2.82 -9.30
CA ILE A 26 11.54 4.17 -9.07
C ILE A 26 12.86 4.30 -9.81
N GLY A 27 12.87 5.12 -10.86
CA GLY A 27 14.08 5.46 -11.58
C GLY A 27 14.82 6.60 -10.89
N ILE A 28 16.12 6.46 -10.70
CA ILE A 28 16.99 7.56 -10.32
C ILE A 28 17.99 7.76 -11.45
N LEU A 29 18.00 8.97 -12.00
CA LEU A 29 18.83 9.35 -13.14
C LEU A 29 19.86 10.39 -12.68
N TYR A 30 21.08 10.27 -13.21
CA TYR A 30 22.15 11.26 -13.16
C TYR A 30 22.64 11.49 -14.59
N ASP A 31 22.59 12.75 -15.05
CA ASP A 31 22.90 13.12 -16.44
C ASP A 31 22.14 12.28 -17.48
N GLY A 32 20.84 12.06 -17.23
CA GLY A 32 19.98 11.24 -18.09
C GLY A 32 20.18 9.72 -17.97
N GLU A 33 21.23 9.26 -17.28
CA GLU A 33 21.59 7.84 -17.15
C GLU A 33 21.17 7.26 -15.80
N HIS A 34 20.79 5.98 -15.79
CA HIS A 34 20.46 5.29 -14.54
C HIS A 34 21.67 5.14 -13.63
N ILE A 35 21.54 5.58 -12.38
CA ILE A 35 22.56 5.27 -11.37
C ILE A 35 22.58 3.77 -11.08
N ARG A 36 23.69 3.28 -10.52
CA ARG A 36 23.82 1.87 -10.13
C ARG A 36 22.67 1.44 -9.20
N GLY A 37 22.01 0.34 -9.55
CA GLY A 37 20.88 -0.22 -8.79
C GLY A 37 19.51 0.36 -9.17
N SER A 38 19.47 1.47 -9.91
CA SER A 38 18.24 1.94 -10.53
C SER A 38 17.86 1.06 -11.74
N PRO A 39 16.55 0.82 -11.99
CA PRO A 39 15.41 1.22 -11.17
C PRO A 39 15.24 0.36 -9.91
N PHE A 40 14.82 0.99 -8.83
CA PHE A 40 14.50 0.31 -7.56
C PHE A 40 13.04 -0.14 -7.54
N SER A 41 12.80 -1.35 -7.04
CA SER A 41 11.45 -1.88 -6.82
C SER A 41 10.89 -1.38 -5.50
N CYS A 42 9.65 -0.89 -5.51
CA CYS A 42 8.91 -0.44 -4.34
C CYS A 42 7.51 -1.07 -4.36
N GLN A 43 7.11 -1.70 -3.26
CA GLN A 43 5.77 -2.25 -3.10
C GLN A 43 4.91 -1.22 -2.37
N VAL A 44 3.81 -0.79 -3.00
CA VAL A 44 2.83 0.15 -2.44
C VAL A 44 1.61 -0.63 -1.95
N PHE A 45 1.11 -0.24 -0.78
CA PHE A 45 -0.02 -0.85 -0.10
C PHE A 45 -0.95 0.25 0.41
N ASP A 46 -2.25 -0.05 0.51
CA ASP A 46 -3.25 0.86 1.07
C ASP A 46 -4.28 0.08 1.90
N ALA A 47 -4.16 0.16 3.23
CA ALA A 47 -5.08 -0.49 4.14
C ALA A 47 -6.52 0.06 4.06
N GLY A 48 -6.70 1.29 3.53
CA GLY A 48 -8.02 1.87 3.29
C GLY A 48 -8.82 1.16 2.19
N LEU A 49 -8.15 0.33 1.38
CA LEU A 49 -8.80 -0.50 0.35
C LEU A 49 -9.31 -1.84 0.90
N VAL A 50 -9.09 -2.14 2.19
CA VAL A 50 -9.73 -3.30 2.83
C VAL A 50 -11.21 -3.00 3.06
N GLN A 51 -12.08 -3.89 2.58
CA GLN A 51 -13.53 -3.80 2.75
C GLN A 51 -14.02 -4.89 3.71
N VAL A 52 -14.85 -4.50 4.68
CA VAL A 52 -15.52 -5.41 5.61
C VAL A 52 -17.02 -5.26 5.43
N TYR A 53 -17.73 -6.38 5.27
CA TYR A 53 -19.18 -6.38 5.03
C TYR A 53 -19.87 -7.65 5.56
N GLY A 54 -21.20 -7.63 5.64
CA GLY A 54 -22.01 -8.71 6.20
C GLY A 54 -22.29 -8.59 7.70
N LEU A 55 -22.14 -7.38 8.27
CA LEU A 55 -22.41 -7.08 9.69
C LEU A 55 -23.68 -6.23 9.86
N ASP A 56 -24.76 -6.60 9.18
CA ASP A 56 -25.96 -5.75 9.12
C ASP A 56 -26.88 -5.94 10.33
N VAL A 57 -27.38 -7.17 10.55
CA VAL A 57 -28.28 -7.50 11.66
C VAL A 57 -27.96 -8.89 12.19
N GLY A 58 -27.73 -9.00 13.51
CA GLY A 58 -27.55 -10.27 14.21
C GLY A 58 -28.64 -10.49 15.25
N LEU A 59 -29.06 -11.74 15.42
CA LEU A 59 -29.98 -12.15 16.50
C LEU A 59 -29.18 -12.70 17.68
N VAL A 60 -29.66 -12.44 18.90
CA VAL A 60 -29.04 -12.96 20.12
C VAL A 60 -28.97 -14.48 20.07
N GLY A 61 -27.79 -15.01 20.39
CA GLY A 61 -27.54 -16.46 20.38
C GLY A 61 -27.30 -17.06 18.99
N GLN A 62 -27.28 -16.24 17.93
CA GLN A 62 -26.90 -16.69 16.58
C GLN A 62 -25.48 -16.25 16.23
N GLU A 63 -24.75 -17.16 15.61
CA GLU A 63 -23.45 -16.85 15.01
C GLU A 63 -23.65 -15.91 13.82
N LEU A 64 -22.90 -14.82 13.78
CA LEU A 64 -22.87 -13.90 12.65
C LEU A 64 -21.55 -14.05 11.91
N LYS A 65 -21.62 -14.05 10.58
CA LYS A 65 -20.45 -14.15 9.69
C LYS A 65 -20.28 -12.84 8.95
N PHE A 66 -19.03 -12.42 8.82
CA PHE A 66 -18.65 -11.28 7.98
C PHE A 66 -17.58 -11.71 6.99
N ASN A 67 -17.42 -10.90 5.95
CA ASN A 67 -16.41 -11.10 4.92
C ASN A 67 -15.42 -9.95 4.94
N VAL A 68 -14.17 -10.27 4.59
CA VAL A 68 -13.10 -9.29 4.43
C VAL A 68 -12.54 -9.43 3.02
N ASN A 69 -12.61 -8.36 2.23
CA ASN A 69 -11.95 -8.27 0.94
C ASN A 69 -10.72 -7.35 1.05
N ALA A 70 -9.53 -7.93 0.93
CA ALA A 70 -8.25 -7.21 0.99
C ALA A 70 -7.47 -7.28 -0.34
N THR A 71 -8.13 -7.66 -1.43
CA THR A 71 -7.48 -7.93 -2.73
C THR A 71 -6.76 -6.69 -3.26
N GLU A 72 -7.30 -5.50 -2.98
CA GLU A 72 -6.74 -4.20 -3.40
C GLU A 72 -5.88 -3.52 -2.34
N ALA A 73 -5.80 -4.02 -1.11
CA ALA A 73 -4.93 -3.41 -0.09
C ALA A 73 -3.45 -3.78 -0.28
N GLY A 74 -3.22 -4.90 -0.96
CA GLY A 74 -1.93 -5.58 -1.07
C GLY A 74 -1.58 -6.36 0.19
N ARG A 75 -0.33 -6.82 0.31
CA ARG A 75 0.08 -7.75 1.37
C ARG A 75 0.13 -7.06 2.73
N GLY A 76 -0.41 -7.72 3.75
CA GLY A 76 -0.39 -7.26 5.13
C GLY A 76 -0.78 -8.36 6.11
N HIS A 77 -0.77 -8.02 7.39
CA HIS A 77 -1.30 -8.85 8.45
C HIS A 77 -2.70 -8.37 8.82
N LEU A 78 -3.64 -9.30 9.01
CA LEU A 78 -5.00 -9.02 9.45
C LEU A 78 -5.19 -9.67 10.83
N GLU A 79 -5.66 -8.88 11.79
CA GLU A 79 -5.98 -9.32 13.14
C GLU A 79 -7.43 -8.96 13.46
N VAL A 80 -8.13 -9.87 14.14
CA VAL A 80 -9.49 -9.66 14.62
C VAL A 80 -9.48 -9.81 16.14
N CYS A 81 -9.90 -8.77 16.84
CA CYS A 81 -10.03 -8.77 18.29
C CYS A 81 -11.51 -8.66 18.66
N SER A 82 -12.01 -9.59 19.48
CA SER A 82 -13.32 -9.45 20.10
C SER A 82 -13.18 -8.64 21.41
N PRO A 83 -14.00 -7.61 21.64
CA PRO A 83 -13.94 -6.80 22.87
C PRO A 83 -14.37 -7.56 24.13
N PHE A 84 -14.77 -8.83 24.01
CA PHE A 84 -15.22 -9.70 25.11
C PHE A 84 -14.33 -10.95 25.29
N GLY A 85 -13.06 -10.85 24.89
CA GLY A 85 -12.02 -11.84 25.21
C GLY A 85 -11.47 -11.67 26.62
#